data_AF-A0A9X3TSU3-F1
#
_entry.id   AF-A0A9X3TSU3-F1
#
_cell.length_a   1.000
_cell.length_b   1.000
_cell.length_c   1.000
_cell.angle_alpha   90.00
_cell.angle_beta   90.00
_cell.angle_gamma   90.00
#
_symmetry.space_group_name_H-M   'P 1'
#
loop_
_entity.id
_entity.type
_entity.pdbx_description
1 polymer ?
#
loop_
_entity_poly.entity_id
_entity_poly.type
_entity_poly.pdbx_seq_one_letter_code
_entity_poly.pdbx_strand_id
1 'polypeptide(L)'
;MNRQVKKGQMLIAILLACFISLSACSGEEQSTSTDSSETSLQSTDMEQAETAGSNPDGEPISTKQTATSREEQIEALKALIPDGLTKLPETAEEFYNLPPGRFSGVSYGKQDEEIEKVLQQFPNIENPDPEIIELYYLALLGLFAEDYPEPEEIINRIKLASFGSPEMDDPRFRFKEQYNVMIVLDASGSMGNMAGGKTRMEAAKEAIRSFAASLPAGARVGLRVYGHEGTGAEADKALSCSKSDVMYPLQAYDRQKLDSALAQFKPAGWTPIALALEQAQKDLQSYKGEQSTNIIYLVSDGIETCGGDPVKVAKQLADSDVTPIVNVVGFGADGEAQRQLKEVADAAGGRYVLIQDQKELEKEFQQAEEIARKWRKWKDGASYEALSANLSQAVDISVYGSTWYRLTVRESYNFLSAFMDMRRLKILNEQTIEELEKIDEQHEKLAIQRGDEMEAFLDELNDKTYRETIDAINKQYSKNVKVK
;
A
#
# COMPACT_ATOMS: atom_id res chain seq x y z
N MET A 1 24.30 -63.74 8.83
CA MET A 1 24.03 -64.09 7.42
C MET A 1 23.40 -62.91 6.70
N ASN A 2 23.70 -62.80 5.40
CA ASN A 2 22.84 -62.51 4.24
C ASN A 2 21.65 -61.52 4.39
N ARG A 3 21.54 -60.38 3.68
CA ARG A 3 22.08 -59.86 2.37
C ARG A 3 21.31 -60.39 1.13
N GLN A 4 21.00 -59.46 0.19
CA GLN A 4 20.59 -59.65 -1.23
C GLN A 4 19.10 -59.99 -1.52
N VAL A 5 18.46 -59.66 -2.67
CA VAL A 5 18.80 -58.86 -3.90
C VAL A 5 17.45 -58.44 -4.57
N LYS A 6 17.17 -57.18 -4.98
CA LYS A 6 17.56 -56.38 -6.20
C LYS A 6 16.84 -56.73 -7.54
N LYS A 7 16.31 -55.67 -8.18
CA LYS A 7 16.27 -55.33 -9.64
C LYS A 7 15.28 -55.97 -10.64
N GLY A 8 14.90 -55.14 -11.63
CA GLY A 8 14.25 -55.43 -12.92
C GLY A 8 13.11 -54.43 -13.20
N GLN A 9 13.28 -53.27 -13.88
CA GLN A 9 13.52 -53.02 -15.33
C GLN A 9 12.33 -53.49 -16.21
N MET A 10 11.89 -52.76 -17.26
CA MET A 10 12.70 -52.23 -18.36
C MET A 10 12.13 -50.98 -19.10
N LEU A 11 13.01 -50.36 -19.90
CA LEU A 11 12.94 -49.18 -20.79
C LEU A 11 11.66 -48.95 -21.64
N ILE A 12 11.50 -47.70 -22.11
CA ILE A 12 11.68 -47.33 -23.53
C ILE A 12 12.36 -45.94 -23.63
N ALA A 13 13.44 -45.83 -24.42
CA ALA A 13 14.08 -44.59 -24.87
C ALA A 13 15.07 -44.91 -26.01
N ILE A 14 14.92 -44.28 -27.19
CA ILE A 14 15.72 -44.43 -28.43
C ILE A 14 15.04 -43.56 -29.53
N LEU A 15 15.69 -42.87 -30.48
CA LEU A 15 17.08 -42.37 -30.66
C LEU A 15 17.09 -41.37 -31.87
N LEU A 16 18.28 -40.84 -32.24
CA LEU A 16 18.66 -40.12 -33.49
C LEU A 16 18.11 -38.67 -33.66
N ALA A 17 18.87 -37.57 -33.85
CA ALA A 17 20.31 -37.21 -33.97
C ALA A 17 20.85 -36.82 -35.38
N CYS A 18 21.56 -35.66 -35.43
CA CYS A 18 22.53 -35.13 -36.42
C CYS A 18 22.02 -34.91 -37.88
N PHE A 19 22.28 -33.78 -38.57
CA PHE A 19 23.58 -33.28 -39.09
C PHE A 19 23.46 -31.76 -39.39
N ILE A 20 24.40 -30.89 -38.94
CA ILE A 20 25.56 -30.30 -39.65
C ILE A 20 25.25 -29.12 -40.63
N SER A 21 26.15 -28.14 -40.60
CA SER A 21 26.16 -26.78 -41.19
C SER A 21 26.44 -26.66 -42.69
N LEU A 22 26.17 -25.45 -43.24
CA LEU A 22 26.83 -24.67 -44.35
C LEU A 22 25.73 -23.80 -45.04
N SER A 23 25.94 -22.68 -45.75
CA SER A 23 26.89 -21.54 -45.64
C SER A 23 26.52 -20.46 -46.69
N ALA A 24 26.49 -19.17 -46.30
CA ALA A 24 26.74 -17.93 -47.08
C ALA A 24 26.11 -17.64 -48.48
N CYS A 25 26.03 -16.32 -48.80
CA CYS A 25 25.82 -15.70 -50.14
C CYS A 25 24.42 -15.80 -50.80
N SER A 26 23.96 -14.89 -51.68
CA SER A 26 24.34 -13.48 -52.01
C SER A 26 23.34 -12.86 -53.03
N GLY A 27 23.25 -11.52 -53.14
CA GLY A 27 22.46 -10.76 -54.15
C GLY A 27 21.19 -10.13 -53.56
N GLU A 28 20.91 -8.82 -53.64
CA GLU A 28 20.74 -7.90 -54.81
C GLU A 28 19.38 -8.13 -55.52
N GLU A 29 18.55 -7.13 -55.87
CA GLU A 29 18.58 -5.65 -55.83
C GLU A 29 17.13 -5.14 -55.46
N GLN A 30 16.75 -3.86 -55.26
CA GLN A 30 17.20 -2.60 -55.88
C GLN A 30 16.82 -1.35 -55.03
N SER A 31 17.42 -0.21 -55.41
CA SER A 31 17.41 1.19 -54.90
C SER A 31 16.06 1.84 -54.51
N THR A 32 16.02 2.87 -53.65
CA THR A 32 16.36 4.29 -53.95
C THR A 32 16.52 5.12 -52.64
N SER A 33 17.67 5.79 -52.35
CA SER A 33 18.13 7.15 -52.79
C SER A 33 17.42 8.32 -52.06
N THR A 34 18.02 9.38 -51.47
CA THR A 34 19.40 9.89 -51.22
C THR A 34 19.30 10.93 -50.06
N ASP A 35 20.25 11.15 -49.13
CA ASP A 35 21.43 12.07 -49.11
C ASP A 35 22.14 11.84 -47.73
N SER A 36 23.46 11.74 -47.51
CA SER A 36 24.63 12.60 -47.83
C SER A 36 24.65 13.95 -47.07
N SER A 37 25.75 14.44 -46.45
CA SER A 37 27.14 13.97 -46.23
C SER A 37 27.63 14.44 -44.83
N GLU A 38 28.63 13.88 -44.12
CA GLU A 38 30.11 13.99 -44.27
C GLU A 38 30.65 15.40 -44.67
N THR A 39 31.85 15.89 -44.28
CA THR A 39 33.10 15.27 -43.75
C THR A 39 33.98 16.30 -42.97
N SER A 40 35.01 15.86 -42.19
CA SER A 40 36.40 16.42 -41.95
C SER A 40 36.71 17.95 -41.88
N LEU A 41 37.79 18.50 -41.25
CA LEU A 41 38.92 18.08 -40.37
C LEU A 41 39.69 19.35 -39.88
N GLN A 42 40.56 19.20 -38.87
CA GLN A 42 41.79 20.00 -38.58
C GLN A 42 41.73 21.49 -38.11
N SER A 43 42.57 21.78 -37.09
CA SER A 43 43.43 22.96 -36.74
C SER A 43 43.11 24.40 -37.25
N THR A 44 43.54 25.51 -36.61
CA THR A 44 44.77 25.77 -35.81
C THR A 44 44.65 27.07 -34.97
N ASP A 45 45.53 27.22 -33.96
CA ASP A 45 46.13 28.46 -33.40
C ASP A 45 45.34 29.64 -32.74
N MET A 46 46.11 30.27 -31.85
CA MET A 46 46.14 31.60 -31.19
C MET A 46 45.63 32.83 -32.00
N GLU A 47 45.42 34.05 -31.46
CA GLU A 47 45.94 34.72 -30.25
C GLU A 47 45.12 35.99 -29.83
N GLN A 48 45.40 36.57 -28.64
CA GLN A 48 45.16 37.99 -28.22
C GLN A 48 43.68 38.47 -28.15
N ALA A 49 43.24 39.56 -27.48
CA ALA A 49 43.76 40.62 -26.57
C ALA A 49 42.51 41.32 -25.94
N GLU A 50 42.44 42.28 -24.98
CA GLU A 50 43.31 43.06 -24.05
C GLU A 50 42.32 43.80 -23.05
N THR A 51 42.61 44.43 -21.89
CA THR A 51 43.76 44.65 -20.98
C THR A 51 43.23 44.97 -19.54
N ALA A 52 44.12 45.42 -18.63
CA ALA A 52 43.89 46.23 -17.40
C ALA A 52 43.52 45.49 -16.08
N GLY A 53 44.33 45.61 -15.00
CA GLY A 53 45.57 46.40 -14.85
C GLY A 53 46.45 46.02 -13.66
N SER A 54 47.61 46.67 -13.58
CA SER A 54 48.67 46.48 -12.57
C SER A 54 48.43 47.32 -11.29
N ASN A 55 49.21 47.27 -10.20
CA ASN A 55 50.58 46.80 -9.98
C ASN A 55 50.73 46.20 -8.53
N PRO A 56 51.91 46.05 -7.87
CA PRO A 56 52.23 44.78 -7.18
C PRO A 56 52.46 44.93 -5.66
N ASP A 57 53.31 44.06 -5.10
CA ASP A 57 53.86 43.98 -3.73
C ASP A 57 52.95 43.31 -2.67
N GLY A 58 53.17 41.99 -2.52
CA GLY A 58 52.75 41.15 -1.41
C GLY A 58 53.75 40.00 -1.27
N GLU A 59 54.24 39.73 -0.06
CA GLU A 59 55.42 38.87 0.17
C GLU A 59 55.14 37.36 -0.01
N PRO A 60 56.13 36.56 -0.42
CA PRO A 60 56.02 35.11 -0.39
C PRO A 60 56.06 34.60 1.06
N ILE A 61 54.89 34.26 1.62
CA ILE A 61 54.80 33.64 2.94
C ILE A 61 55.46 32.27 2.89
N SER A 62 56.68 32.19 3.43
CA SER A 62 57.46 30.96 3.56
C SER A 62 58.06 30.88 4.96
N THR A 63 57.44 30.06 5.80
CA THR A 63 58.09 29.46 6.98
C THR A 63 57.38 28.15 7.30
N LYS A 64 58.14 27.05 7.39
CA LYS A 64 57.69 25.88 8.15
C LYS A 64 57.63 26.27 9.62
N GLN A 65 56.47 26.66 10.12
CA GLN A 65 56.26 26.90 11.54
C GLN A 65 56.16 25.55 12.26
N THR A 66 57.28 25.12 12.85
CA THR A 66 57.25 24.17 13.95
C THR A 66 56.63 24.90 15.13
N ALA A 67 55.34 24.67 15.41
CA ALA A 67 54.63 25.33 16.51
C ALA A 67 55.30 24.93 17.84
N THR A 68 55.77 25.93 18.60
CA THR A 68 56.79 25.76 19.64
C THR A 68 56.21 25.54 21.05
N SER A 69 54.97 25.95 21.28
CA SER A 69 54.19 25.62 22.47
C SER A 69 53.01 24.70 22.14
N ARG A 70 52.48 24.01 23.16
CA ARG A 70 51.29 23.16 23.04
C ARG A 70 50.07 24.00 22.61
N GLU A 71 50.01 25.22 23.12
CA GLU A 71 48.98 26.20 22.86
C GLU A 71 49.00 26.66 21.39
N GLU A 72 50.18 26.99 20.85
CA GLU A 72 50.36 27.28 19.40
C GLU A 72 49.94 26.10 18.51
N GLN A 73 50.26 24.87 18.91
CA GLN A 73 49.88 23.66 18.16
C GLN A 73 48.35 23.48 18.11
N ILE A 74 47.68 23.70 19.23
CA ILE A 74 46.21 23.60 19.34
C ILE A 74 45.51 24.75 18.58
N GLU A 75 46.05 25.96 18.62
CA GLU A 75 45.52 27.11 17.86
C GLU A 75 45.68 26.92 16.35
N ALA A 76 46.87 26.46 15.90
CA ALA A 76 47.14 26.18 14.50
C ALA A 76 46.25 25.07 13.92
N LEU A 77 46.00 23.99 14.67
CA LEU A 77 45.08 22.94 14.22
C LEU A 77 43.62 23.41 14.21
N LYS A 78 43.18 24.16 15.23
CA LYS A 78 41.80 24.70 15.28
C LYS A 78 41.53 25.71 14.15
N ALA A 79 42.55 26.37 13.62
CA ALA A 79 42.44 27.22 12.43
C ALA A 79 42.30 26.44 11.09
N LEU A 80 42.53 25.11 11.09
CA LEU A 80 42.37 24.23 9.92
C LEU A 80 41.06 23.41 9.97
N ILE A 81 40.39 23.34 11.12
CA ILE A 81 39.11 22.64 11.30
C ILE A 81 37.96 23.55 10.81
N PRO A 82 37.06 23.10 9.91
CA PRO A 82 35.92 23.89 9.45
C PRO A 82 34.90 24.21 10.56
N ASP A 83 34.23 25.36 10.44
CA ASP A 83 33.11 25.73 11.31
C ASP A 83 32.04 24.63 11.34
N GLY A 84 31.69 24.18 12.54
CA GLY A 84 30.72 23.10 12.79
C GLY A 84 31.35 21.75 13.15
N LEU A 85 32.59 21.47 12.73
CA LEU A 85 33.29 20.23 13.10
C LEU A 85 33.94 20.37 14.47
N THR A 86 33.27 19.91 15.53
CA THR A 86 33.74 20.08 16.93
C THR A 86 34.18 18.80 17.64
N LYS A 87 33.85 17.63 17.09
CA LYS A 87 34.24 16.30 17.59
C LYS A 87 34.14 15.26 16.47
N LEU A 88 34.66 14.06 16.68
CA LEU A 88 34.39 12.93 15.79
C LEU A 88 32.89 12.54 15.82
N PRO A 89 32.28 12.15 14.70
CA PRO A 89 30.90 11.66 14.68
C PRO A 89 30.81 10.28 15.35
N GLU A 90 29.85 10.13 16.25
CA GLU A 90 29.59 8.91 17.01
C GLU A 90 28.31 8.20 16.57
N THR A 91 27.38 8.92 15.93
CA THR A 91 26.06 8.42 15.48
C THR A 91 25.87 8.59 13.98
N ALA A 92 24.94 7.83 13.37
CA ALA A 92 24.60 7.98 11.95
C ALA A 92 24.17 9.42 11.60
N GLU A 93 23.43 10.08 12.50
CA GLU A 93 23.02 11.49 12.36
C GLU A 93 24.22 12.44 12.34
N GLU A 94 25.26 12.19 13.12
CA GLU A 94 26.48 12.99 13.09
C GLU A 94 27.35 12.72 11.86
N PHE A 95 27.24 11.54 11.23
CA PHE A 95 27.89 11.23 9.96
C PHE A 95 27.21 11.93 8.77
N TYR A 96 25.88 11.85 8.61
CA TYR A 96 25.20 12.49 7.47
C TYR A 96 24.95 14.00 7.64
N ASN A 97 25.16 14.57 8.83
CA ASN A 97 25.23 16.03 9.03
C ASN A 97 26.67 16.57 9.03
N LEU A 98 27.69 15.74 8.78
CA LEU A 98 29.08 16.17 8.69
C LEU A 98 29.27 17.00 7.40
N PRO A 99 29.75 18.25 7.46
CA PRO A 99 30.00 19.03 6.26
C PRO A 99 31.06 18.35 5.38
N PRO A 100 30.83 18.17 4.06
CA PRO A 100 31.78 17.50 3.19
C PRO A 100 33.10 18.26 3.11
N GLY A 101 34.21 17.52 3.24
CA GLY A 101 35.56 18.07 3.23
C GLY A 101 35.95 18.64 1.86
N ARG A 102 37.01 19.47 1.83
CA ARG A 102 37.49 20.17 0.62
C ARG A 102 37.64 19.28 -0.63
N PHE A 103 38.01 18.02 -0.46
CA PHE A 103 38.29 17.05 -1.52
C PHE A 103 37.26 15.89 -1.55
N SER A 104 36.12 16.07 -0.88
CA SER A 104 34.99 15.15 -0.89
C SER A 104 34.52 14.80 -2.31
N GLY A 105 33.91 13.64 -2.49
CA GLY A 105 33.44 13.20 -3.81
C GLY A 105 34.50 12.54 -4.70
N VAL A 106 35.79 12.68 -4.41
CA VAL A 106 36.91 12.26 -5.28
C VAL A 106 37.98 11.47 -4.51
N SER A 107 38.59 10.48 -5.18
CA SER A 107 39.69 9.68 -4.62
C SER A 107 41.04 10.39 -4.76
N TYR A 108 41.85 10.36 -3.72
CA TYR A 108 43.14 11.06 -3.55
C TYR A 108 44.02 11.08 -4.81
N GLY A 109 44.29 9.92 -5.41
CA GLY A 109 45.10 9.77 -6.64
C GLY A 109 44.52 10.35 -7.93
N LYS A 110 43.56 11.29 -7.84
CA LYS A 110 43.09 12.17 -8.93
C LYS A 110 43.27 13.66 -8.63
N GLN A 111 43.69 14.00 -7.42
CA GLN A 111 43.82 15.36 -6.86
C GLN A 111 45.08 15.51 -5.98
N ASP A 112 45.96 14.51 -5.99
CA ASP A 112 47.20 14.39 -5.23
C ASP A 112 48.05 15.66 -5.30
N GLU A 113 48.21 16.22 -6.50
CA GLU A 113 48.91 17.48 -6.72
C GLU A 113 48.34 18.67 -5.93
N GLU A 114 47.02 18.77 -5.70
CA GLU A 114 46.45 19.85 -4.89
C GLU A 114 46.46 19.48 -3.41
N ILE A 115 46.18 18.22 -3.08
CA ILE A 115 46.17 17.73 -1.70
C ILE A 115 47.57 17.89 -1.08
N GLU A 116 48.66 17.50 -1.75
CA GLU A 116 50.04 17.74 -1.26
C GLU A 116 50.29 19.22 -0.92
N LYS A 117 49.79 20.16 -1.74
CA LYS A 117 49.95 21.61 -1.52
C LYS A 117 49.18 22.09 -0.28
N VAL A 118 48.11 21.40 0.11
CA VAL A 118 47.34 21.66 1.35
C VAL A 118 47.97 20.96 2.55
N LEU A 119 48.37 19.69 2.43
CA LEU A 119 49.03 18.95 3.53
C LEU A 119 50.33 19.65 3.98
N GLN A 120 51.08 20.28 3.06
CA GLN A 120 52.28 21.06 3.37
C GLN A 120 52.02 22.31 4.23
N GLN A 121 50.77 22.71 4.45
CA GLN A 121 50.37 23.82 5.33
C GLN A 121 50.03 23.35 6.76
N PHE A 122 49.92 22.04 7.00
CA PHE A 122 49.67 21.50 8.34
C PHE A 122 50.93 21.64 9.22
N PRO A 123 50.77 21.89 10.54
CA PRO A 123 51.90 22.04 11.45
C PRO A 123 52.66 20.72 11.65
N ASN A 124 53.99 20.75 11.57
CA ASN A 124 54.79 19.61 12.03
C ASN A 124 54.80 19.59 13.56
N ILE A 125 54.33 18.48 14.15
CA ILE A 125 54.24 18.26 15.59
C ILE A 125 54.96 16.96 15.96
N GLU A 126 55.99 17.08 16.80
CA GLU A 126 56.77 15.95 17.30
C GLU A 126 56.28 15.50 18.68
N ASN A 127 55.80 14.26 18.78
CA ASN A 127 55.26 13.64 20.00
C ASN A 127 54.00 14.36 20.55
N PRO A 128 52.94 14.55 19.74
CA PRO A 128 51.68 15.11 20.21
C PRO A 128 51.04 14.26 21.31
N ASP A 129 50.28 14.90 22.19
CA ASP A 129 49.38 14.23 23.13
C ASP A 129 48.00 13.94 22.48
N PRO A 130 47.11 13.14 23.13
CA PRO A 130 45.85 12.72 22.53
C PRO A 130 44.90 13.84 22.07
N GLU A 131 44.88 15.00 22.75
CA GLU A 131 44.04 16.14 22.30
C GLU A 131 44.55 16.66 20.95
N ILE A 132 45.87 16.71 20.78
CA ILE A 132 46.51 17.21 19.55
C ILE A 132 46.34 16.19 18.43
N ILE A 133 46.46 14.89 18.71
CA ILE A 133 46.15 13.82 17.73
C ILE A 133 44.70 13.93 17.22
N GLU A 134 43.72 14.09 18.12
CA GLU A 134 42.30 14.21 17.75
C GLU A 134 42.04 15.47 16.91
N LEU A 135 42.58 16.63 17.32
CA LEU A 135 42.51 17.87 16.54
C LEU A 135 43.16 17.75 15.16
N TYR A 136 44.21 16.95 15.02
CA TYR A 136 44.88 16.70 13.75
C TYR A 136 44.00 15.85 12.81
N TYR A 137 43.32 14.81 13.35
CA TYR A 137 42.36 14.02 12.58
C TYR A 137 41.12 14.86 12.20
N LEU A 138 40.61 15.72 13.09
CA LEU A 138 39.51 16.65 12.78
C LEU A 138 39.88 17.64 11.66
N ALA A 139 41.12 18.15 11.65
CA ALA A 139 41.60 19.01 10.56
C ALA A 139 41.70 18.26 9.22
N LEU A 140 41.93 16.94 9.25
CA LEU A 140 41.94 16.08 8.06
C LEU A 140 40.54 15.65 7.61
N LEU A 141 39.57 15.48 8.53
CA LEU A 141 38.15 15.37 8.17
C LEU A 141 37.69 16.62 7.40
N GLY A 142 38.14 17.81 7.80
CA GLY A 142 37.93 19.04 7.03
C GLY A 142 38.44 19.02 5.58
N LEU A 143 39.34 18.09 5.23
CA LEU A 143 39.79 17.85 3.87
C LEU A 143 39.05 16.70 3.18
N PHE A 144 38.76 15.60 3.88
CA PHE A 144 38.38 14.33 3.25
C PHE A 144 36.99 13.80 3.60
N ALA A 145 36.26 14.43 4.53
CA ALA A 145 34.93 14.00 4.95
C ALA A 145 33.98 13.82 3.75
N GLU A 146 33.34 12.67 3.66
CA GLU A 146 32.46 12.33 2.55
C GLU A 146 31.01 12.81 2.75
N ASP A 147 30.36 13.13 1.64
CA ASP A 147 28.95 13.58 1.58
C ASP A 147 28.00 12.37 1.81
N TYR A 148 27.88 11.94 3.07
CA TYR A 148 27.11 10.79 3.49
C TYR A 148 25.59 11.00 3.24
N PRO A 149 24.87 10.03 2.64
CA PRO A 149 23.49 10.24 2.21
C PRO A 149 22.55 10.42 3.42
N GLU A 150 21.71 11.45 3.36
CA GLU A 150 20.63 11.64 4.34
C GLU A 150 19.50 10.62 4.15
N PRO A 151 18.95 10.02 5.22
CA PRO A 151 17.87 9.05 5.12
C PRO A 151 16.48 9.68 4.94
N GLU A 152 16.31 11.01 5.09
CA GLU A 152 14.98 11.64 5.14
C GLU A 152 14.16 11.38 3.87
N GLU A 153 14.74 11.46 2.67
CA GLU A 153 13.96 11.27 1.44
C GLU A 153 13.36 9.86 1.37
N ILE A 154 14.15 8.83 1.70
CA ILE A 154 13.71 7.43 1.72
C ILE A 154 12.62 7.24 2.79
N ILE A 155 12.85 7.75 4.01
CA ILE A 155 11.87 7.74 5.10
C ILE A 155 10.55 8.38 4.67
N ASN A 156 10.59 9.50 3.96
CA ASN A 156 9.40 10.22 3.49
C ASN A 156 8.73 9.51 2.31
N ARG A 157 9.47 8.87 1.39
CA ARG A 157 8.90 8.00 0.33
C ARG A 157 8.17 6.78 0.94
N ILE A 158 8.75 6.12 1.95
CA ILE A 158 8.10 5.02 2.69
C ILE A 158 6.81 5.51 3.39
N LYS A 159 6.88 6.60 4.15
CA LYS A 159 5.70 7.19 4.81
C LYS A 159 4.60 7.53 3.81
N LEU A 160 4.92 8.16 2.67
CA LEU A 160 3.93 8.55 1.65
C LEU A 160 3.21 7.33 1.05
N ALA A 161 3.91 6.20 0.86
CA ALA A 161 3.29 4.96 0.37
C ALA A 161 2.20 4.41 1.31
N SER A 162 2.29 4.69 2.63
CA SER A 162 1.26 4.29 3.61
C SER A 162 -0.06 5.08 3.51
N PHE A 163 -0.02 6.29 2.94
CA PHE A 163 -1.16 7.22 2.90
C PHE A 163 -1.93 7.18 1.57
N GLY A 164 -1.43 6.46 0.55
CA GLY A 164 -1.92 6.56 -0.83
C GLY A 164 -2.58 5.31 -1.40
N SER A 165 -3.90 5.14 -1.20
CA SER A 165 -4.82 4.60 -2.22
C SER A 165 -6.29 4.90 -1.81
N PRO A 166 -7.27 4.97 -2.74
CA PRO A 166 -8.27 6.06 -2.73
C PRO A 166 -9.49 5.86 -1.82
N GLU A 167 -10.05 6.98 -1.36
CA GLU A 167 -11.47 7.04 -0.98
C GLU A 167 -12.35 6.80 -2.22
N MET A 168 -13.43 6.03 -2.08
CA MET A 168 -14.47 5.97 -3.12
C MET A 168 -15.42 7.17 -3.00
N ASP A 169 -15.73 7.81 -4.12
CA ASP A 169 -16.60 8.99 -4.26
C ASP A 169 -18.10 8.79 -3.92
N ASP A 170 -18.48 7.69 -3.26
CA ASP A 170 -19.86 7.46 -2.82
C ASP A 170 -19.92 6.91 -1.38
N PRO A 171 -20.33 7.74 -0.39
CA PRO A 171 -20.45 7.33 1.01
C PRO A 171 -21.42 6.16 1.28
N ARG A 172 -22.36 5.87 0.37
CA ARG A 172 -23.45 4.91 0.59
C ARG A 172 -23.01 3.43 0.56
N PHE A 173 -21.78 3.16 0.12
CA PHE A 173 -21.23 1.80 0.02
C PHE A 173 -20.17 1.48 1.08
N ARG A 174 -20.11 2.27 2.18
CA ARG A 174 -19.22 2.04 3.33
C ARG A 174 -19.88 1.07 4.32
N PHE A 175 -19.58 -0.23 4.22
CA PHE A 175 -20.19 -1.29 5.03
C PHE A 175 -19.37 -1.68 6.28
N LYS A 176 -20.00 -2.43 7.19
CA LYS A 176 -19.55 -2.68 8.57
C LYS A 176 -19.41 -4.18 8.89
N GLU A 177 -18.81 -4.49 10.03
CA GLU A 177 -18.24 -5.79 10.40
C GLU A 177 -19.17 -7.01 10.26
N GLN A 178 -20.49 -6.86 10.39
CA GLN A 178 -21.45 -7.93 10.12
C GLN A 178 -22.48 -7.52 9.05
N TYR A 179 -22.60 -8.31 7.98
CA TYR A 179 -23.55 -8.06 6.89
C TYR A 179 -24.79 -8.97 7.03
N ASN A 180 -25.95 -8.35 7.23
CA ASN A 180 -27.24 -9.01 7.46
C ASN A 180 -28.25 -8.62 6.39
N VAL A 181 -28.90 -9.62 5.79
CA VAL A 181 -29.97 -9.44 4.81
C VAL A 181 -31.25 -10.06 5.36
N MET A 182 -32.22 -9.23 5.74
CA MET A 182 -33.56 -9.70 6.10
C MET A 182 -34.49 -9.54 4.90
N ILE A 183 -34.92 -10.66 4.33
CA ILE A 183 -35.92 -10.68 3.27
C ILE A 183 -37.29 -10.68 3.95
N VAL A 184 -38.09 -9.64 3.71
CA VAL A 184 -39.43 -9.45 4.26
C VAL A 184 -40.41 -9.67 3.11
N LEU A 185 -40.87 -10.92 2.97
CA LEU A 185 -41.68 -11.36 1.85
C LEU A 185 -43.18 -11.29 2.17
N ASP A 186 -43.91 -10.60 1.32
CA ASP A 186 -45.37 -10.64 1.31
C ASP A 186 -45.88 -12.02 0.85
N ALA A 187 -46.83 -12.56 1.59
CA ALA A 187 -47.61 -13.74 1.24
C ALA A 187 -49.12 -13.49 1.34
N SER A 188 -49.53 -12.23 1.18
CA SER A 188 -50.91 -11.83 0.91
C SER A 188 -51.53 -12.56 -0.29
N GLY A 189 -52.86 -12.57 -0.38
CA GLY A 189 -53.58 -13.32 -1.42
C GLY A 189 -53.27 -12.85 -2.85
N SER A 190 -52.90 -11.57 -3.02
CA SER A 190 -52.51 -10.99 -4.31
C SER A 190 -51.22 -11.62 -4.87
N MET A 191 -50.32 -12.11 -4.03
CA MET A 191 -49.12 -12.85 -4.48
C MET A 191 -49.44 -14.21 -5.14
N GLY A 192 -50.70 -14.65 -5.11
CA GLY A 192 -51.22 -15.76 -5.92
C GLY A 192 -51.54 -15.38 -7.38
N ASN A 193 -51.53 -14.10 -7.73
CA ASN A 193 -51.69 -13.64 -9.11
C ASN A 193 -50.53 -14.08 -10.01
N MET A 194 -50.79 -14.17 -11.31
CA MET A 194 -49.79 -14.58 -12.30
C MET A 194 -48.76 -13.46 -12.59
N ALA A 195 -47.50 -13.86 -12.71
CA ALA A 195 -46.38 -13.10 -13.24
C ALA A 195 -45.77 -13.90 -14.40
N GLY A 196 -46.27 -13.64 -15.61
CA GLY A 196 -45.94 -14.46 -16.78
C GLY A 196 -46.48 -15.90 -16.65
N GLY A 197 -45.58 -16.88 -16.68
CA GLY A 197 -45.92 -18.32 -16.71
C GLY A 197 -46.17 -19.00 -15.35
N LYS A 198 -46.08 -18.27 -14.24
CA LYS A 198 -46.27 -18.79 -12.86
C LYS A 198 -46.78 -17.69 -11.92
N THR A 199 -47.05 -18.00 -10.65
CA THR A 199 -47.48 -16.97 -9.68
C THR A 199 -46.35 -16.04 -9.27
N ARG A 200 -46.69 -14.82 -8.82
CA ARG A 200 -45.75 -13.85 -8.20
C ARG A 200 -44.98 -14.51 -7.05
N MET A 201 -45.67 -15.29 -6.23
CA MET A 201 -45.07 -16.06 -5.13
C MET A 201 -44.03 -17.10 -5.60
N GLU A 202 -44.30 -17.87 -6.64
CA GLU A 202 -43.33 -18.86 -7.15
C GLU A 202 -42.07 -18.17 -7.70
N ALA A 203 -42.26 -17.10 -8.48
CA ALA A 203 -41.16 -16.27 -8.99
C ALA A 203 -40.33 -15.62 -7.86
N ALA A 204 -40.99 -15.10 -6.82
CA ALA A 204 -40.31 -14.54 -5.65
C ALA A 204 -39.51 -15.61 -4.90
N LYS A 205 -40.09 -16.79 -4.64
CA LYS A 205 -39.42 -17.92 -3.97
C LYS A 205 -38.20 -18.42 -4.76
N GLU A 206 -38.24 -18.40 -6.10
CA GLU A 206 -37.07 -18.75 -6.93
C GLU A 206 -35.97 -17.69 -6.87
N ALA A 207 -36.30 -16.40 -7.06
CA ALA A 207 -35.30 -15.34 -7.02
C ALA A 207 -34.65 -15.21 -5.63
N ILE A 208 -35.41 -15.43 -4.54
CA ILE A 208 -34.90 -15.49 -3.16
C ILE A 208 -33.85 -16.61 -2.99
N ARG A 209 -34.05 -17.79 -3.59
CA ARG A 209 -33.04 -18.87 -3.59
C ARG A 209 -31.78 -18.45 -4.34
N SER A 210 -31.96 -17.85 -5.52
CA SER A 210 -30.85 -17.40 -6.38
C SER A 210 -29.98 -16.39 -5.64
N PHE A 211 -30.61 -15.35 -5.08
CA PHE A 211 -29.97 -14.31 -4.27
C PHE A 211 -29.30 -14.85 -3.01
N ALA A 212 -30.02 -15.63 -2.19
CA ALA A 212 -29.45 -16.19 -0.96
C ALA A 212 -28.23 -17.10 -1.24
N ALA A 213 -28.19 -17.74 -2.41
CA ALA A 213 -27.05 -18.54 -2.87
C ALA A 213 -25.89 -17.71 -3.45
N SER A 214 -26.12 -16.48 -3.93
CA SER A 214 -25.07 -15.59 -4.47
C SER A 214 -24.52 -14.57 -3.45
N LEU A 215 -25.17 -14.41 -2.30
CA LEU A 215 -24.65 -13.62 -1.17
C LEU A 215 -23.21 -14.06 -0.78
N PRO A 216 -22.35 -13.11 -0.37
CA PRO A 216 -20.98 -13.42 0.05
C PRO A 216 -20.97 -14.27 1.33
N ALA A 217 -19.97 -15.14 1.49
CA ALA A 217 -19.85 -15.94 2.69
C ALA A 217 -19.61 -15.07 3.93
N GLY A 218 -20.15 -15.48 5.07
CA GLY A 218 -20.20 -14.64 6.27
C GLY A 218 -21.30 -13.57 6.25
N ALA A 219 -22.04 -13.41 5.14
CA ALA A 219 -23.37 -12.80 5.19
C ALA A 219 -24.32 -13.70 5.99
N ARG A 220 -25.25 -13.08 6.72
CA ARG A 220 -26.41 -13.76 7.29
C ARG A 220 -27.64 -13.42 6.45
N VAL A 221 -28.46 -14.42 6.14
CA VAL A 221 -29.77 -14.23 5.49
C VAL A 221 -30.88 -14.63 6.45
N GLY A 222 -31.96 -13.86 6.47
CA GLY A 222 -33.20 -14.12 7.19
C GLY A 222 -34.39 -14.07 6.22
N LEU A 223 -35.44 -14.84 6.50
CA LEU A 223 -36.72 -14.75 5.81
C LEU A 223 -37.84 -14.55 6.83
N ARG A 224 -38.44 -13.37 6.80
CA ARG A 224 -39.68 -13.03 7.49
C ARG A 224 -40.81 -13.04 6.47
N VAL A 225 -41.95 -13.63 6.83
CA VAL A 225 -43.13 -13.72 5.96
C VAL A 225 -44.35 -13.18 6.69
N TYR A 226 -45.17 -12.40 6.00
CA TYR A 226 -46.39 -11.80 6.52
C TYR A 226 -47.57 -12.07 5.59
N GLY A 227 -48.80 -11.96 6.09
CA GLY A 227 -50.02 -12.28 5.31
C GLY A 227 -50.31 -13.77 5.06
N HIS A 228 -49.36 -14.67 5.34
CA HIS A 228 -49.46 -16.11 5.10
C HIS A 228 -50.51 -16.89 5.93
N GLU A 229 -51.26 -16.21 6.81
CA GLU A 229 -52.22 -16.82 7.75
C GLU A 229 -53.66 -16.34 7.52
N GLY A 230 -54.62 -17.23 7.73
CA GLY A 230 -56.04 -16.98 7.43
C GLY A 230 -56.34 -16.85 5.93
N THR A 231 -57.43 -16.18 5.58
CA THR A 231 -57.83 -15.90 4.19
C THR A 231 -57.99 -14.40 3.94
N GLY A 232 -58.11 -14.01 2.66
CA GLY A 232 -58.46 -12.63 2.26
C GLY A 232 -59.90 -12.21 2.59
N ALA A 233 -60.62 -12.95 3.42
CA ALA A 233 -61.92 -12.54 3.95
C ALA A 233 -61.76 -11.60 5.16
N GLU A 234 -62.68 -10.64 5.32
CA GLU A 234 -62.70 -9.72 6.48
C GLU A 234 -62.78 -10.48 7.83
N ALA A 235 -63.40 -11.67 7.86
CA ALA A 235 -63.49 -12.50 9.07
C ALA A 235 -62.11 -12.95 9.60
N ASP A 236 -61.15 -13.23 8.71
CA ASP A 236 -59.80 -13.66 9.06
C ASP A 236 -58.81 -12.48 9.14
N LYS A 237 -59.25 -11.25 8.82
CA LYS A 237 -58.38 -10.06 8.77
C LYS A 237 -57.69 -9.80 10.10
N ALA A 238 -58.40 -9.91 11.21
CA ALA A 238 -57.82 -9.75 12.55
C ALA A 238 -56.74 -10.82 12.85
N LEU A 239 -56.88 -12.04 12.33
CA LEU A 239 -55.85 -13.08 12.42
C LEU A 239 -54.66 -12.72 11.53
N SER A 240 -54.88 -12.50 10.23
CA SER A 240 -53.81 -12.23 9.27
C SER A 240 -53.01 -10.96 9.59
N CYS A 241 -53.69 -9.89 10.01
CA CYS A 241 -53.06 -8.62 10.39
C CYS A 241 -52.25 -8.71 11.70
N SER A 242 -52.42 -9.78 12.48
CA SER A 242 -51.58 -10.06 13.65
C SER A 242 -50.31 -10.88 13.34
N LYS A 243 -50.12 -11.29 12.07
CA LYS A 243 -49.15 -12.32 11.68
C LYS A 243 -48.02 -11.83 10.79
N SER A 244 -46.82 -11.93 11.34
CA SER A 244 -45.54 -11.82 10.65
C SER A 244 -44.55 -12.70 11.39
N ASP A 245 -44.00 -13.71 10.71
CA ASP A 245 -43.30 -14.81 11.36
C ASP A 245 -41.96 -15.11 10.64
N VAL A 246 -40.97 -15.57 11.41
CA VAL A 246 -39.60 -15.83 10.93
C VAL A 246 -39.51 -17.26 10.40
N MET A 247 -39.75 -17.43 9.11
CA MET A 247 -39.66 -18.73 8.42
C MET A 247 -38.22 -19.25 8.31
N TYR A 248 -37.25 -18.34 8.24
CA TYR A 248 -35.82 -18.67 8.26
C TYR A 248 -35.08 -17.68 9.18
N PRO A 249 -34.59 -18.11 10.35
CA PRO A 249 -33.89 -17.21 11.27
C PRO A 249 -32.56 -16.76 10.71
N LEU A 250 -32.17 -15.52 11.02
CA LEU A 250 -31.02 -14.81 10.47
C LEU A 250 -29.70 -15.54 10.75
N GLN A 251 -29.24 -16.35 9.80
CA GLN A 251 -28.10 -17.27 9.93
C GLN A 251 -27.27 -17.31 8.63
N ALA A 252 -26.09 -17.93 8.66
CA ALA A 252 -25.31 -18.17 7.44
C ALA A 252 -26.09 -19.08 6.47
N TYR A 253 -26.06 -18.77 5.17
CA TYR A 253 -26.91 -19.42 4.17
C TYR A 253 -26.79 -20.96 4.18
N ASP A 254 -27.96 -21.59 4.33
CA ASP A 254 -28.18 -23.04 4.34
C ASP A 254 -29.33 -23.32 3.37
N ARG A 255 -28.98 -23.91 2.22
CA ARG A 255 -29.92 -24.19 1.13
C ARG A 255 -31.09 -25.06 1.56
N GLN A 256 -30.83 -26.15 2.29
CA GLN A 256 -31.85 -27.13 2.64
C GLN A 256 -32.86 -26.55 3.64
N LYS A 257 -32.37 -25.79 4.63
CA LYS A 257 -33.24 -25.06 5.55
C LYS A 257 -34.04 -23.96 4.85
N LEU A 258 -33.44 -23.22 3.91
CA LEU A 258 -34.16 -22.16 3.18
C LEU A 258 -35.21 -22.75 2.24
N ASP A 259 -34.90 -23.81 1.50
CA ASP A 259 -35.87 -24.53 0.68
C ASP A 259 -37.05 -25.07 1.51
N SER A 260 -36.77 -25.53 2.74
CA SER A 260 -37.78 -26.00 3.70
C SER A 260 -38.60 -24.85 4.30
N ALA A 261 -38.02 -23.68 4.53
CA ALA A 261 -38.72 -22.46 4.93
C ALA A 261 -39.68 -21.98 3.83
N LEU A 262 -39.18 -21.89 2.58
CA LEU A 262 -39.94 -21.48 1.40
C LEU A 262 -41.08 -22.45 1.05
N ALA A 263 -41.07 -23.69 1.56
CA ALA A 263 -42.13 -24.67 1.33
C ALA A 263 -43.34 -24.53 2.26
N GLN A 264 -43.21 -23.87 3.41
CA GLN A 264 -44.23 -23.92 4.49
C GLN A 264 -45.47 -23.04 4.25
N PHE A 265 -45.34 -21.96 3.48
CA PHE A 265 -46.41 -20.96 3.29
C PHE A 265 -46.90 -20.85 1.84
N LYS A 266 -48.12 -20.32 1.67
CA LYS A 266 -48.77 -20.01 0.38
C LYS A 266 -49.37 -18.61 0.42
N PRO A 267 -49.75 -18.01 -0.73
CA PRO A 267 -50.54 -16.78 -0.76
C PRO A 267 -51.87 -16.97 -0.02
N ALA A 268 -52.15 -16.11 0.95
CA ALA A 268 -53.23 -16.20 1.93
C ALA A 268 -53.55 -14.81 2.51
N GLY A 269 -54.49 -14.69 3.44
CA GLY A 269 -54.62 -13.49 4.30
C GLY A 269 -54.62 -12.10 3.63
N TRP A 270 -54.00 -11.16 4.34
CA TRP A 270 -53.98 -9.69 4.15
C TRP A 270 -52.54 -9.13 4.28
N THR A 271 -52.34 -7.82 4.11
CA THR A 271 -51.01 -7.21 3.90
C THR A 271 -50.58 -6.24 5.03
N PRO A 272 -50.09 -6.74 6.19
CA PRO A 272 -49.55 -5.90 7.28
C PRO A 272 -48.05 -5.56 7.09
N ILE A 273 -47.75 -4.61 6.21
CA ILE A 273 -46.37 -4.15 5.89
C ILE A 273 -45.72 -3.49 7.11
N ALA A 274 -46.45 -2.61 7.80
CA ALA A 274 -45.94 -1.86 8.95
C ALA A 274 -45.50 -2.81 10.08
N LEU A 275 -46.33 -3.79 10.42
CA LEU A 275 -45.99 -4.85 11.39
C LEU A 275 -44.77 -5.66 10.91
N ALA A 276 -44.70 -6.01 9.63
CA ALA A 276 -43.58 -6.79 9.11
C ALA A 276 -42.23 -6.04 9.23
N LEU A 277 -42.22 -4.72 9.01
CA LEU A 277 -41.05 -3.88 9.22
C LEU A 277 -40.69 -3.70 10.70
N GLU A 278 -41.67 -3.43 11.58
CA GLU A 278 -41.44 -3.37 13.04
C GLU A 278 -40.84 -4.66 13.59
N GLN A 279 -41.28 -5.82 13.09
CA GLN A 279 -40.79 -7.12 13.56
C GLN A 279 -39.43 -7.47 12.92
N ALA A 280 -39.16 -7.05 11.68
CA ALA A 280 -37.82 -7.14 11.08
C ALA A 280 -36.77 -6.33 11.86
N GLN A 281 -37.13 -5.15 12.38
CA GLN A 281 -36.28 -4.37 13.28
C GLN A 281 -35.93 -5.16 14.56
N LYS A 282 -36.90 -5.88 15.14
CA LYS A 282 -36.71 -6.72 16.35
C LYS A 282 -35.82 -7.94 16.07
N ASP A 283 -35.96 -8.57 14.90
CA ASP A 283 -35.04 -9.65 14.47
C ASP A 283 -33.59 -9.15 14.32
N LEU A 284 -33.41 -7.88 13.96
CA LEU A 284 -32.12 -7.22 13.74
C LEU A 284 -31.58 -6.50 14.99
N GLN A 285 -32.31 -6.46 16.12
CA GLN A 285 -31.97 -5.63 17.30
C GLN A 285 -30.61 -5.94 17.93
N SER A 286 -30.16 -7.19 17.81
CA SER A 286 -28.85 -7.68 18.29
C SER A 286 -27.68 -7.28 17.39
N TYR A 287 -27.96 -6.67 16.25
CA TYR A 287 -27.01 -6.35 15.20
C TYR A 287 -27.01 -4.83 14.98
N LYS A 288 -26.46 -4.11 15.95
CA LYS A 288 -26.45 -2.64 15.96
C LYS A 288 -25.76 -2.08 14.72
N GLY A 289 -26.37 -1.06 14.13
CA GLY A 289 -25.95 -0.38 12.90
C GLY A 289 -24.56 0.26 13.00
N GLU A 290 -24.00 0.42 14.20
CA GLU A 290 -22.60 0.81 14.43
C GLU A 290 -21.60 -0.25 13.95
N GLN A 291 -21.93 -1.54 14.16
CA GLN A 291 -21.08 -2.70 13.89
C GLN A 291 -21.60 -3.56 12.72
N SER A 292 -22.89 -3.41 12.36
CA SER A 292 -23.56 -4.22 11.36
C SER A 292 -24.06 -3.38 10.19
N THR A 293 -23.85 -3.87 8.97
CA THR A 293 -24.68 -3.49 7.82
C THR A 293 -25.95 -4.31 7.86
N ASN A 294 -27.09 -3.67 8.06
CA ASN A 294 -28.39 -4.31 7.98
C ASN A 294 -29.10 -3.84 6.70
N ILE A 295 -29.56 -4.78 5.88
CA ILE A 295 -30.38 -4.50 4.70
C ILE A 295 -31.67 -5.29 4.81
N ILE A 296 -32.79 -4.60 4.66
CA ILE A 296 -34.11 -5.20 4.50
C ILE A 296 -34.44 -5.18 3.01
N TYR A 297 -34.87 -6.31 2.48
CA TYR A 297 -35.53 -6.38 1.16
C TYR A 297 -37.01 -6.66 1.40
N LEU A 298 -37.83 -5.61 1.35
CA LEU A 298 -39.28 -5.74 1.36
C LEU A 298 -39.75 -6.13 -0.05
N VAL A 299 -40.41 -7.27 -0.19
CA VAL A 299 -41.02 -7.72 -1.45
C VAL A 299 -42.53 -7.76 -1.24
N SER A 300 -43.30 -6.96 -1.99
CA SER A 300 -44.77 -6.91 -1.92
C SER A 300 -45.37 -6.55 -3.29
N ASP A 301 -46.64 -6.90 -3.50
CA ASP A 301 -47.39 -6.54 -4.70
C ASP A 301 -48.59 -5.62 -4.44
N GLY A 302 -48.78 -5.14 -3.21
CA GLY A 302 -49.94 -4.36 -2.79
C GLY A 302 -49.64 -3.25 -1.77
N ILE A 303 -50.70 -2.60 -1.30
CA ILE A 303 -50.67 -1.63 -0.20
C ILE A 303 -50.79 -2.32 1.16
N GLU A 304 -50.38 -1.61 2.21
CA GLU A 304 -50.79 -1.85 3.59
C GLU A 304 -52.33 -1.91 3.69
N THR A 305 -52.87 -3.02 4.19
CA THR A 305 -54.34 -3.24 4.31
C THR A 305 -54.79 -3.53 5.75
N CYS A 306 -53.88 -3.47 6.72
CA CYS A 306 -54.13 -3.80 8.12
C CYS A 306 -54.19 -2.57 9.05
N GLY A 307 -54.17 -1.36 8.49
CA GLY A 307 -54.31 -0.10 9.22
C GLY A 307 -53.03 0.41 9.87
N GLY A 308 -51.88 -0.16 9.51
CA GLY A 308 -50.57 0.39 9.87
C GLY A 308 -50.19 1.64 9.07
N ASP A 309 -49.03 2.21 9.40
CA ASP A 309 -48.39 3.30 8.65
C ASP A 309 -46.96 2.85 8.30
N PRO A 310 -46.74 2.23 7.13
CA PRO A 310 -45.46 1.63 6.80
C PRO A 310 -44.39 2.69 6.49
N VAL A 311 -44.77 3.90 6.08
CA VAL A 311 -43.84 5.01 5.78
C VAL A 311 -43.27 5.57 7.07
N LYS A 312 -44.12 5.78 8.08
CA LYS A 312 -43.69 6.16 9.43
C LYS A 312 -42.82 5.09 10.08
N VAL A 313 -43.18 3.80 9.96
CA VAL A 313 -42.35 2.70 10.46
C VAL A 313 -41.01 2.64 9.74
N ALA A 314 -40.98 2.77 8.41
CA ALA A 314 -39.75 2.80 7.62
C ALA A 314 -38.79 3.91 8.07
N LYS A 315 -39.32 5.11 8.36
CA LYS A 315 -38.54 6.19 8.98
C LYS A 315 -38.03 5.82 10.38
N GLN A 316 -38.88 5.28 11.24
CA GLN A 316 -38.49 4.83 12.59
C GLN A 316 -37.43 3.73 12.57
N LEU A 317 -37.39 2.90 11.52
CA LEU A 317 -36.31 1.93 11.30
C LEU A 317 -34.99 2.64 11.01
N ALA A 318 -34.96 3.58 10.06
CA ALA A 318 -33.75 4.34 9.72
C ALA A 318 -33.23 5.19 10.90
N ASP A 319 -34.13 5.78 11.68
CA ASP A 319 -33.82 6.56 12.89
C ASP A 319 -33.41 5.67 14.11
N SER A 320 -33.38 4.34 13.99
CA SER A 320 -33.07 3.42 15.10
C SER A 320 -31.62 2.93 15.13
N ASP A 321 -31.14 2.45 16.29
CA ASP A 321 -29.79 1.90 16.47
C ASP A 321 -29.42 0.72 15.54
N VAL A 322 -30.36 0.19 14.75
CA VAL A 322 -30.14 -0.87 13.74
C VAL A 322 -29.77 -0.27 12.38
N THR A 323 -30.20 0.97 12.11
CA THR A 323 -30.05 1.73 10.85
C THR A 323 -30.14 0.85 9.58
N PRO A 324 -31.23 0.07 9.37
CA PRO A 324 -31.31 -0.84 8.24
C PRO A 324 -31.71 -0.10 6.96
N ILE A 325 -31.00 -0.37 5.86
CA ILE A 325 -31.37 0.14 4.54
C ILE A 325 -32.56 -0.69 4.02
N VAL A 326 -33.73 -0.10 3.85
CA VAL A 326 -34.93 -0.80 3.36
C VAL A 326 -35.04 -0.63 1.84
N ASN A 327 -34.55 -1.62 1.09
CA ASN A 327 -34.81 -1.72 -0.34
C ASN A 327 -36.21 -2.32 -0.55
N VAL A 328 -36.99 -1.76 -1.47
CA VAL A 328 -38.37 -2.18 -1.70
C VAL A 328 -38.56 -2.63 -3.15
N VAL A 329 -39.10 -3.84 -3.31
CA VAL A 329 -39.41 -4.50 -4.57
C VAL A 329 -40.92 -4.59 -4.71
N GLY A 330 -41.50 -3.76 -5.58
CA GLY A 330 -42.91 -3.85 -5.97
C GLY A 330 -43.08 -4.88 -7.08
N PHE A 331 -43.75 -6.01 -6.80
CA PHE A 331 -43.88 -7.12 -7.76
C PHE A 331 -45.22 -7.07 -8.51
N GLY A 332 -45.25 -6.37 -9.65
CA GLY A 332 -46.49 -6.17 -10.41
C GLY A 332 -47.51 -5.32 -9.64
N ALA A 333 -46.99 -4.49 -8.72
CA ALA A 333 -47.75 -3.54 -7.92
C ALA A 333 -48.47 -2.51 -8.80
N ASP A 334 -49.70 -2.17 -8.45
CA ASP A 334 -50.47 -1.12 -9.15
C ASP A 334 -49.95 0.29 -8.84
N GLY A 335 -50.50 1.31 -9.49
CA GLY A 335 -50.05 2.68 -9.35
C GLY A 335 -50.25 3.30 -7.96
N GLU A 336 -51.03 2.69 -7.06
CA GLU A 336 -51.20 3.12 -5.67
C GLU A 336 -50.22 2.40 -4.74
N ALA A 337 -50.10 1.08 -4.87
CA ALA A 337 -49.06 0.30 -4.21
C ALA A 337 -47.66 0.84 -4.53
N GLN A 338 -47.38 1.19 -5.80
CA GLN A 338 -46.10 1.81 -6.21
C GLN A 338 -45.79 3.13 -5.48
N ARG A 339 -46.79 3.96 -5.15
CA ARG A 339 -46.56 5.22 -4.41
C ARG A 339 -46.16 4.93 -2.97
N GLN A 340 -46.96 4.12 -2.27
CA GLN A 340 -46.69 3.79 -0.86
C GLN A 340 -45.37 3.01 -0.71
N LEU A 341 -45.12 2.01 -1.55
CA LEU A 341 -43.88 1.22 -1.54
C LEU A 341 -42.64 2.07 -1.87
N LYS A 342 -42.79 3.13 -2.68
CA LYS A 342 -41.71 4.10 -2.90
C LYS A 342 -41.50 5.00 -1.68
N GLU A 343 -42.56 5.55 -1.10
CA GLU A 343 -42.46 6.38 0.11
C GLU A 343 -41.83 5.60 1.28
N VAL A 344 -42.09 4.30 1.40
CA VAL A 344 -41.41 3.38 2.34
C VAL A 344 -39.90 3.29 2.06
N ALA A 345 -39.48 3.13 0.80
CA ALA A 345 -38.05 3.06 0.46
C ALA A 345 -37.33 4.39 0.71
N ASP A 346 -37.92 5.49 0.24
CA ASP A 346 -37.36 6.84 0.35
C ASP A 346 -37.26 7.27 1.83
N ALA A 347 -38.27 6.97 2.66
CA ALA A 347 -38.27 7.27 4.10
C ALA A 347 -37.24 6.49 4.90
N ALA A 348 -36.78 5.33 4.39
CA ALA A 348 -35.73 4.51 4.99
C ALA A 348 -34.35 4.67 4.31
N GLY A 349 -34.19 5.61 3.39
CA GLY A 349 -32.92 5.84 2.67
C GLY A 349 -32.48 4.69 1.74
N GLY A 350 -33.40 3.78 1.40
CA GLY A 350 -33.17 2.70 0.44
C GLY A 350 -33.51 3.09 -0.99
N ARG A 351 -33.83 2.09 -1.82
CA ARG A 351 -34.34 2.30 -3.20
C ARG A 351 -35.58 1.47 -3.46
N TYR A 352 -36.52 2.06 -4.19
CA TYR A 352 -37.68 1.36 -4.75
C TYR A 352 -37.41 0.88 -6.18
N VAL A 353 -37.81 -0.36 -6.49
CA VAL A 353 -37.82 -0.90 -7.86
C VAL A 353 -39.15 -1.61 -8.13
N LEU A 354 -39.76 -1.30 -9.28
CA LEU A 354 -40.88 -2.07 -9.84
C LEU A 354 -40.32 -3.22 -10.68
N ILE A 355 -40.83 -4.43 -10.48
CA ILE A 355 -40.57 -5.61 -11.32
C ILE A 355 -41.89 -6.17 -11.86
N GLN A 356 -41.83 -6.85 -13.01
CA GLN A 356 -42.95 -7.58 -13.62
C GLN A 356 -42.71 -9.09 -13.67
N ASP A 357 -41.44 -9.54 -13.66
CA ASP A 357 -41.09 -10.96 -13.64
C ASP A 357 -39.84 -11.29 -12.79
N GLN A 358 -39.52 -12.59 -12.72
CA GLN A 358 -38.38 -13.15 -12.00
C GLN A 358 -37.01 -12.61 -12.46
N LYS A 359 -36.82 -12.37 -13.76
CA LYS A 359 -35.51 -11.98 -14.32
C LYS A 359 -35.15 -10.56 -13.90
N GLU A 360 -36.16 -9.70 -13.78
CA GLU A 360 -35.97 -8.35 -13.24
C GLU A 360 -35.59 -8.42 -11.74
N LEU A 361 -36.22 -9.30 -10.97
CA LEU A 361 -35.85 -9.55 -9.57
C LEU A 361 -34.42 -10.12 -9.42
N GLU A 362 -34.06 -11.11 -10.24
CA GLU A 362 -32.70 -11.67 -10.28
C GLU A 362 -31.66 -10.62 -10.67
N LYS A 363 -31.97 -9.75 -11.64
CA LYS A 363 -31.10 -8.63 -12.06
C LYS A 363 -30.90 -7.60 -10.94
N GLU A 364 -31.93 -7.30 -10.14
CA GLU A 364 -31.81 -6.38 -9.00
C GLU A 364 -31.01 -6.96 -7.83
N PHE A 365 -31.03 -8.29 -7.67
CA PHE A 365 -30.15 -8.99 -6.75
C PHE A 365 -28.69 -9.08 -7.26
N GLN A 366 -28.47 -9.27 -8.56
CA GLN A 366 -27.14 -9.29 -9.19
C GLN A 366 -26.35 -7.96 -9.05
N GLN A 367 -27.04 -6.82 -8.86
CA GLN A 367 -26.36 -5.53 -8.63
C GLN A 367 -25.51 -5.54 -7.34
N ALA A 368 -25.90 -6.31 -6.32
CA ALA A 368 -25.11 -6.49 -5.10
C ALA A 368 -23.80 -7.27 -5.36
N GLU A 369 -23.84 -8.25 -6.27
CA GLU A 369 -22.67 -9.05 -6.66
C GLU A 369 -21.61 -8.21 -7.39
N GLU A 370 -22.04 -7.22 -8.18
CA GLU A 370 -21.14 -6.32 -8.89
C GLU A 370 -20.32 -5.44 -7.94
N ILE A 371 -20.93 -4.95 -6.85
CA ILE A 371 -20.24 -4.17 -5.83
C ILE A 371 -19.11 -5.01 -5.22
N ALA A 372 -19.40 -6.26 -4.84
CA ALA A 372 -18.40 -7.18 -4.31
C ALA A 372 -17.28 -7.53 -5.32
N ARG A 373 -17.61 -7.55 -6.62
CA ARG A 373 -16.65 -7.79 -7.72
C ARG A 373 -15.69 -6.61 -7.92
N LYS A 374 -16.19 -5.37 -7.80
CA LYS A 374 -15.38 -4.13 -7.91
C LYS A 374 -14.39 -4.02 -6.75
N TRP A 375 -14.85 -4.23 -5.53
CA TRP A 375 -14.02 -4.25 -4.32
C TRP A 375 -12.89 -5.29 -4.37
N ARG A 376 -13.11 -6.46 -5.00
CA ARG A 376 -12.04 -7.46 -5.16
C ARG A 376 -10.92 -6.95 -6.06
N LYS A 377 -11.28 -6.41 -7.24
CA LYS A 377 -10.30 -5.77 -8.14
C LYS A 377 -9.54 -4.63 -7.45
N TRP A 378 -10.21 -3.83 -6.63
CA TRP A 378 -9.57 -2.79 -5.82
C TRP A 378 -8.54 -3.37 -4.85
N LYS A 379 -8.90 -4.41 -4.07
CA LYS A 379 -7.95 -5.06 -3.16
C LYS A 379 -6.76 -5.62 -3.93
N ASP A 380 -7.01 -6.35 -5.02
CA ASP A 380 -5.96 -7.01 -5.79
C ASP A 380 -4.97 -5.98 -6.37
N GLY A 381 -5.48 -4.84 -6.86
CA GLY A 381 -4.68 -3.71 -7.33
C GLY A 381 -3.90 -3.01 -6.20
N ALA A 382 -4.57 -2.59 -5.13
CA ALA A 382 -3.92 -1.90 -4.00
C ALA A 382 -2.87 -2.78 -3.30
N SER A 383 -3.08 -4.09 -3.22
CA SER A 383 -2.09 -5.03 -2.67
C SER A 383 -0.86 -5.16 -3.58
N TYR A 384 -1.04 -5.06 -4.90
CA TYR A 384 0.06 -5.04 -5.87
C TYR A 384 0.81 -3.70 -5.83
N GLU A 385 0.11 -2.57 -5.72
CA GLU A 385 0.70 -1.23 -5.53
C GLU A 385 1.58 -1.21 -4.27
N ALA A 386 1.06 -1.67 -3.13
CA ALA A 386 1.80 -1.76 -1.87
C ALA A 386 3.06 -2.66 -1.98
N LEU A 387 2.95 -3.81 -2.65
CA LEU A 387 4.09 -4.71 -2.87
C LEU A 387 5.13 -4.09 -3.81
N SER A 388 4.71 -3.42 -4.88
CA SER A 388 5.61 -2.72 -5.81
C SER A 388 6.33 -1.55 -5.13
N ALA A 389 5.65 -0.84 -4.22
CA ALA A 389 6.24 0.22 -3.42
C ALA A 389 7.33 -0.34 -2.47
N ASN A 390 7.00 -1.38 -1.68
CA ASN A 390 7.93 -2.04 -0.78
C ASN A 390 9.19 -2.57 -1.50
N LEU A 391 9.02 -3.18 -2.68
CA LEU A 391 10.13 -3.69 -3.48
C LEU A 391 10.99 -2.57 -4.09
N SER A 392 10.38 -1.45 -4.51
CA SER A 392 11.14 -0.29 -4.97
C SER A 392 11.94 0.36 -3.84
N GLN A 393 11.34 0.45 -2.65
CA GLN A 393 11.96 1.02 -1.46
C GLN A 393 13.12 0.13 -0.95
N ALA A 394 12.99 -1.20 -1.01
CA ALA A 394 14.11 -2.10 -0.70
C ALA A 394 15.32 -1.93 -1.66
N VAL A 395 15.07 -1.58 -2.93
CA VAL A 395 16.16 -1.24 -3.88
C VAL A 395 16.80 0.11 -3.51
N ASP A 396 16.00 1.13 -3.17
CA ASP A 396 16.51 2.43 -2.72
C ASP A 396 17.38 2.29 -1.45
N ILE A 397 16.94 1.47 -0.49
CA ILE A 397 17.64 1.18 0.78
C ILE A 397 18.97 0.46 0.52
N SER A 398 18.99 -0.55 -0.35
CA SER A 398 20.24 -1.24 -0.72
C SER A 398 21.22 -0.33 -1.49
N VAL A 399 20.71 0.62 -2.27
CA VAL A 399 21.52 1.68 -2.92
C VAL A 399 22.05 2.70 -1.90
N TYR A 400 21.30 3.00 -0.85
CA TYR A 400 21.73 3.84 0.27
C TYR A 400 22.89 3.19 1.03
N GLY A 401 22.76 1.96 1.50
CA GLY A 401 23.82 1.23 2.23
C GLY A 401 25.07 1.01 1.37
N SER A 402 24.87 0.58 0.11
CA SER A 402 25.96 0.46 -0.88
C SER A 402 26.66 1.78 -1.18
N THR A 403 25.95 2.91 -1.06
CA THR A 403 26.54 4.25 -1.21
C THR A 403 27.33 4.64 0.03
N TRP A 404 26.75 4.49 1.22
CA TRP A 404 27.40 4.76 2.50
C TRP A 404 28.75 4.02 2.62
N TYR A 405 28.74 2.69 2.45
CA TYR A 405 29.96 1.87 2.47
C TYR A 405 31.02 2.33 1.45
N ARG A 406 30.59 2.68 0.23
CA ARG A 406 31.49 3.18 -0.83
C ARG A 406 32.09 4.55 -0.50
N LEU A 407 31.39 5.39 0.27
CA LEU A 407 31.93 6.65 0.76
C LEU A 407 32.96 6.39 1.85
N THR A 408 32.62 5.61 2.89
CA THR A 408 33.56 5.23 3.97
C THR A 408 34.88 4.64 3.47
N VAL A 409 34.82 3.72 2.49
CA VAL A 409 36.04 3.12 1.90
C VAL A 409 36.84 4.14 1.07
N ARG A 410 36.21 5.19 0.52
CA ARG A 410 36.93 6.28 -0.18
C ARG A 410 37.53 7.29 0.79
N GLU A 411 36.85 7.58 1.89
CA GLU A 411 37.30 8.42 3.00
C GLU A 411 38.57 7.83 3.62
N SER A 412 38.51 6.59 4.13
CA SER A 412 39.68 5.83 4.64
C SER A 412 40.82 5.76 3.61
N TYR A 413 40.52 5.45 2.33
CA TYR A 413 41.54 5.49 1.28
C TYR A 413 42.21 6.88 1.11
N ASN A 414 41.45 7.97 1.26
CA ASN A 414 41.98 9.33 1.20
C ASN A 414 42.85 9.66 2.44
N PHE A 415 42.42 9.27 3.64
CA PHE A 415 43.22 9.39 4.88
C PHE A 415 44.53 8.61 4.81
N LEU A 416 44.48 7.31 4.50
CA LEU A 416 45.66 6.46 4.37
C LEU A 416 46.65 6.99 3.30
N SER A 417 46.13 7.54 2.20
CA SER A 417 46.95 8.20 1.17
C SER A 417 47.62 9.48 1.70
N ALA A 418 46.87 10.32 2.43
CA ALA A 418 47.41 11.52 3.08
C ALA A 418 48.48 11.18 4.12
N PHE A 419 48.31 10.10 4.91
CA PHE A 419 49.29 9.63 5.87
C PHE A 419 50.59 9.16 5.20
N MET A 420 50.51 8.46 4.06
CA MET A 420 51.68 8.09 3.26
C MET A 420 52.45 9.33 2.76
N ASP A 421 51.73 10.38 2.36
CA ASP A 421 52.36 11.61 1.88
C ASP A 421 52.89 12.50 3.01
N MET A 422 52.23 12.58 4.17
CA MET A 422 52.80 13.25 5.36
C MET A 422 54.09 12.59 5.83
N ARG A 423 54.14 11.26 5.80
CA ARG A 423 55.32 10.42 6.06
C ARG A 423 56.43 10.68 5.02
N ARG A 424 56.09 10.71 3.71
CA ARG A 424 57.02 11.02 2.60
C ARG A 424 57.61 12.42 2.66
N LEU A 425 56.75 13.43 2.87
CA LEU A 425 57.10 14.86 2.90
C LEU A 425 57.74 15.29 4.23
N LYS A 426 57.74 14.42 5.24
CA LYS A 426 58.22 14.68 6.61
C LYS A 426 57.48 15.86 7.23
N ILE A 427 56.15 15.81 7.13
CA ILE A 427 55.22 16.69 7.84
C ILE A 427 54.99 16.12 9.25
N LEU A 428 54.89 14.80 9.38
CA LEU A 428 54.75 14.08 10.65
C LEU A 428 55.82 12.99 10.82
N ASN A 429 55.96 12.49 12.05
CA ASN A 429 56.82 11.35 12.37
C ASN A 429 56.01 10.03 12.38
N GLU A 430 56.71 8.89 12.30
CA GLU A 430 56.09 7.57 12.16
C GLU A 430 55.11 7.24 13.31
N GLN A 431 55.47 7.54 14.56
CA GLN A 431 54.61 7.28 15.72
C GLN A 431 53.32 8.12 15.69
N THR A 432 53.40 9.39 15.24
CA THR A 432 52.21 10.23 15.07
C THR A 432 51.27 9.65 14.00
N ILE A 433 51.85 9.15 12.90
CA ILE A 433 51.09 8.48 11.84
C ILE A 433 50.46 7.17 12.36
N GLU A 434 51.19 6.35 13.12
CA GLU A 434 50.66 5.12 13.74
C GLU A 434 49.48 5.39 14.71
N GLU A 435 49.39 6.55 15.36
CA GLU A 435 48.20 6.90 16.18
C GLU A 435 47.03 7.41 15.31
N LEU A 436 47.30 8.13 14.22
CA LEU A 436 46.26 8.57 13.28
C LEU A 436 45.67 7.39 12.49
N GLU A 437 46.50 6.45 12.04
CA GLU A 437 46.06 5.20 11.38
C GLU A 437 45.13 4.36 12.29
N LYS A 438 45.29 4.42 13.63
CA LYS A 438 44.38 3.75 14.60
C LYS A 438 43.05 4.48 14.82
N ILE A 439 43.03 5.81 14.70
CA ILE A 439 41.77 6.57 14.74
C ILE A 439 41.00 6.31 13.45
N ASP A 440 41.69 6.25 12.31
CA ASP A 440 41.11 5.93 11.01
C ASP A 440 40.45 4.54 11.00
N GLU A 441 41.14 3.49 11.49
CA GLU A 441 40.55 2.14 11.63
C GLU A 441 39.27 2.14 12.50
N GLN A 442 39.25 2.95 13.56
CA GLN A 442 38.08 3.07 14.45
C GLN A 442 36.94 3.88 13.79
N HIS A 443 37.29 4.93 13.05
CA HIS A 443 36.36 5.79 12.34
C HIS A 443 35.69 5.06 11.17
N GLU A 444 36.48 4.42 10.29
CA GLU A 444 35.99 3.60 9.17
C GLU A 444 35.02 2.52 9.67
N LYS A 445 35.42 1.79 10.72
CA LYS A 445 34.62 0.73 11.32
C LYS A 445 33.32 1.24 11.96
N LEU A 446 33.35 2.40 12.61
CA LEU A 446 32.16 3.01 13.19
C LEU A 446 31.23 3.55 12.10
N ALA A 447 31.78 4.16 11.05
CA ALA A 447 31.03 4.63 9.89
C ALA A 447 30.31 3.46 9.20
N ILE A 448 31.00 2.33 8.94
CA ILE A 448 30.36 1.10 8.42
C ILE A 448 29.23 0.65 9.34
N GLN A 449 29.48 0.53 10.66
CA GLN A 449 28.46 0.12 11.63
C GLN A 449 27.23 1.05 11.62
N ARG A 450 27.42 2.37 11.50
CA ARG A 450 26.31 3.33 11.44
C ARG A 450 25.55 3.28 10.11
N GLY A 451 26.22 2.93 9.02
CA GLY A 451 25.59 2.62 7.73
C GLY A 451 24.69 1.38 7.83
N ASP A 452 25.25 0.26 8.31
CA ASP A 452 24.54 -1.01 8.52
C ASP A 452 23.31 -0.85 9.45
N GLU A 453 23.47 -0.11 10.57
CA GLU A 453 22.40 0.19 11.52
C GLU A 453 21.27 1.03 10.89
N MET A 454 21.61 1.96 9.99
CA MET A 454 20.63 2.80 9.29
C MET A 454 19.93 2.03 8.15
N GLU A 455 20.66 1.22 7.37
CA GLU A 455 20.06 0.35 6.34
C GLU A 455 19.05 -0.61 6.98
N ALA A 456 19.42 -1.26 8.08
CA ALA A 456 18.53 -2.14 8.84
C ALA A 456 17.30 -1.42 9.44
N PHE A 457 17.45 -0.18 9.90
CA PHE A 457 16.33 0.64 10.37
C PHE A 457 15.36 1.00 9.22
N LEU A 458 15.89 1.38 8.06
CA LEU A 458 15.07 1.69 6.88
C LEU A 458 14.34 0.45 6.36
N ASP A 459 14.98 -0.71 6.38
CA ASP A 459 14.35 -1.99 6.03
C ASP A 459 13.23 -2.36 7.01
N GLU A 460 13.45 -2.28 8.34
CA GLU A 460 12.36 -2.54 9.31
C GLU A 460 11.20 -1.55 9.11
N LEU A 461 11.50 -0.28 8.84
CA LEU A 461 10.50 0.76 8.56
C LEU A 461 9.68 0.45 7.30
N ASN A 462 10.33 0.09 6.19
CA ASN A 462 9.69 -0.31 4.93
C ASN A 462 8.79 -1.53 5.13
N ASP A 463 9.37 -2.62 5.65
CA ASP A 463 8.73 -3.92 5.84
C ASP A 463 7.57 -3.86 6.86
N LYS A 464 7.68 -3.01 7.90
CA LYS A 464 6.57 -2.67 8.80
C LYS A 464 5.48 -1.86 8.09
N THR A 465 5.85 -0.83 7.34
CA THR A 465 4.89 0.04 6.64
C THR A 465 4.09 -0.74 5.60
N TYR A 466 4.73 -1.67 4.88
CA TYR A 466 4.06 -2.60 3.99
C TYR A 466 3.08 -3.52 4.72
N ARG A 467 3.45 -4.10 5.87
CA ARG A 467 2.52 -4.87 6.72
C ARG A 467 1.30 -4.06 7.15
N GLU A 468 1.51 -2.86 7.69
CA GLU A 468 0.43 -1.99 8.15
C GLU A 468 -0.48 -1.54 6.99
N THR A 469 0.09 -1.30 5.80
CA THR A 469 -0.65 -0.97 4.57
C THR A 469 -1.47 -2.16 4.06
N ILE A 470 -0.90 -3.37 4.03
CA ILE A 470 -1.62 -4.60 3.66
C ILE A 470 -2.73 -4.92 4.66
N ASP A 471 -2.52 -4.70 5.96
CA ASP A 471 -3.57 -4.85 6.97
C ASP A 471 -4.65 -3.78 6.85
N ALA A 472 -4.29 -2.53 6.49
CA ALA A 472 -5.27 -1.49 6.17
C ALA A 472 -6.11 -1.86 4.94
N ILE A 473 -5.50 -2.34 3.85
CA ILE A 473 -6.17 -2.85 2.64
C ILE A 473 -7.05 -4.05 2.99
N ASN A 474 -6.57 -5.02 3.75
CA ASN A 474 -7.32 -6.20 4.18
C ASN A 474 -8.52 -5.84 5.06
N LYS A 475 -8.34 -4.92 6.02
CA LYS A 475 -9.38 -4.41 6.91
C LYS A 475 -10.43 -3.63 6.12
N GLN A 476 -10.01 -2.75 5.22
CA GLN A 476 -10.90 -1.96 4.37
C GLN A 476 -11.65 -2.83 3.35
N TYR A 477 -10.99 -3.83 2.77
CA TYR A 477 -11.65 -4.85 1.95
C TYR A 477 -12.67 -5.64 2.78
N SER A 478 -12.29 -6.15 3.96
CA SER A 478 -13.13 -7.04 4.77
C SER A 478 -14.35 -6.35 5.40
N LYS A 479 -14.28 -5.02 5.64
CA LYS A 479 -15.46 -4.18 5.95
C LYS A 479 -16.51 -4.22 4.84
N ASN A 480 -16.08 -4.25 3.59
CA ASN A 480 -16.94 -4.02 2.42
C ASN A 480 -17.24 -5.28 1.59
N VAL A 481 -16.40 -6.32 1.70
CA VAL A 481 -16.56 -7.65 1.10
C VAL A 481 -15.96 -8.71 2.02
N LYS A 482 -16.78 -9.65 2.49
CA LYS A 482 -16.27 -10.90 3.08
C LYS A 482 -15.97 -11.91 1.99
N VAL A 483 -14.76 -12.48 2.04
CA VAL A 483 -14.35 -13.66 1.27
C VAL A 483 -14.62 -14.91 2.11
N LYS A 484 -14.73 -16.05 1.42
CA LYS A 484 -14.93 -17.40 1.99
C LYS A 484 -13.77 -17.84 2.88
#